data_AF-Q6MEI1-F1
#
_entry.id   AF-Q6MEI1-F1
#
_cell.length_a   1.000
_cell.length_b   1.000
_cell.length_c   1.000
_cell.angle_alpha   90.00
_cell.angle_beta   90.00
_cell.angle_gamma   90.00
#
_symmetry.space_group_name_H-M   'P 1'
#
loop_
_entity.id
_entity.type
_entity.pdbx_description
1 polymer ?
#
loop_
_entity_poly.entity_id
_entity_poly.type
_entity_poly.pdbx_seq_one_letter_code
_entity_poly.pdbx_strand_id
1 'polypeptide(L)'
;MTINLCIDFCNSYIELCKDVQIDESGFPSSPPSTVDAAAQKFFNKIGSPPSSFCKMKFLADISTQLPIYLSFGLYKFYFYQCKEISYLKDVNALSIQLDKTKQIADKAIKEYQECIKLVETGVYRELLNFFPAFMLDCFYGKEFVNLTTIIEADLLPSPKEYANYFLNQLPKTKLENFRLVSEKERNIGLTYDSWTIIDSEQKSEITIPAEIFAKVHYRAMKDIPDLFRQYADTPFYQNLVDNHFKTWEILKIHRKRVEAYEQHQSI
;
A
#
# COMPACT_ATOMS: atom_id res chain seq x y z
N MET A 1 18.51 -4.98 -35.97
CA MET A 1 17.18 -4.58 -35.49
C MET A 1 17.19 -4.28 -33.99
N THR A 2 17.60 -5.21 -33.12
CA THR A 2 17.69 -4.99 -31.66
C THR A 2 18.67 -3.89 -31.24
N ILE A 3 19.83 -3.79 -31.91
CA ILE A 3 20.84 -2.74 -31.61
C ILE A 3 20.28 -1.33 -31.88
N ASN A 4 19.53 -1.14 -32.97
CA ASN A 4 18.91 0.16 -33.28
C ASN A 4 17.84 0.53 -32.24
N LEU A 5 17.02 -0.44 -31.82
CA LEU A 5 16.01 -0.25 -30.76
C LEU A 5 16.65 0.16 -29.41
N CYS A 6 17.78 -0.45 -29.03
CA CYS A 6 18.50 -0.05 -27.82
C CYS A 6 19.10 1.35 -27.93
N ILE A 7 19.62 1.74 -29.11
CA ILE A 7 20.14 3.08 -29.36
C ILE A 7 19.01 4.12 -29.28
N ASP A 8 17.86 3.83 -29.89
CA ASP A 8 16.69 4.70 -29.89
C ASP A 8 16.11 4.87 -28.47
N PHE A 9 16.11 3.80 -27.68
CA PHE A 9 15.76 3.85 -26.26
C PHE A 9 16.70 4.76 -25.47
N CYS A 10 18.02 4.54 -25.58
CA CYS A 10 19.02 5.36 -24.86
C CYS A 10 18.95 6.83 -25.28
N ASN A 11 18.81 7.12 -26.57
CA ASN A 11 18.68 8.49 -27.08
C ASN A 11 17.40 9.16 -26.56
N SER A 12 16.28 8.44 -26.58
CA SER A 12 15.00 8.95 -26.07
C SER A 12 15.05 9.20 -24.57
N TYR A 13 15.76 8.34 -23.81
CA TYR A 13 15.96 8.51 -22.38
C TYR A 13 16.84 9.73 -22.06
N ILE A 14 17.94 9.92 -22.79
CA ILE A 14 18.79 11.12 -22.66
C ILE A 14 17.97 12.40 -22.91
N GLU A 15 17.08 12.38 -23.91
CA GLU A 15 16.20 13.50 -24.21
C GLU A 15 15.16 13.74 -23.11
N LEU A 16 14.57 12.68 -22.56
CA LEU A 16 13.70 12.77 -21.38
C LEU A 16 14.43 13.45 -20.21
N CYS A 17 15.66 13.04 -19.91
CA CYS A 17 16.44 13.64 -18.83
C CYS A 17 16.71 15.14 -19.05
N LYS A 18 16.95 15.54 -20.31
CA LYS A 18 17.11 16.95 -20.69
C LYS A 18 15.81 17.74 -20.56
N ASP A 19 14.69 17.16 -21.00
CA ASP A 19 13.37 17.80 -20.98
C ASP A 19 12.85 17.99 -19.54
N VAL A 20 13.24 17.11 -18.60
CA VAL A 20 12.75 17.08 -17.21
C VAL A 20 13.66 17.84 -16.22
N GLN A 21 14.88 18.23 -16.64
CA GLN A 21 15.88 18.89 -15.79
C GLN A 21 16.08 18.15 -14.46
N ILE A 22 16.50 16.88 -14.53
CA ILE A 22 16.75 16.07 -13.34
C ILE A 22 17.89 16.70 -12.52
N ASP A 23 17.66 16.92 -11.23
CA ASP A 23 18.66 17.48 -10.31
C ASP A 23 19.70 16.42 -9.86
N GLU A 24 20.69 16.86 -9.08
CA GLU A 24 21.77 15.97 -8.57
C GLU A 24 21.25 14.85 -7.67
N SER A 25 20.03 14.97 -7.14
CA SER A 25 19.38 13.94 -6.32
C SER A 25 18.55 12.93 -7.14
N GLY A 26 18.49 13.11 -8.46
CA GLY A 26 17.75 12.22 -9.35
C GLY A 26 16.26 12.55 -9.45
N PHE A 27 15.81 13.69 -8.93
CA PHE A 27 14.41 14.12 -8.97
C PHE A 27 14.16 15.18 -10.04
N PRO A 28 12.97 15.19 -10.67
CA PRO A 28 12.56 16.27 -11.57
C PRO A 28 12.54 17.62 -10.86
N SER A 29 13.24 18.62 -11.38
CA SER A 29 13.09 20.02 -10.92
C SER A 29 12.01 20.78 -11.71
N SER A 30 11.46 20.15 -12.76
CA SER A 30 10.45 20.74 -13.65
C SER A 30 9.01 20.63 -13.11
N PRO A 31 8.09 21.52 -13.54
CA PRO A 31 6.67 21.42 -13.22
C PRO A 31 6.05 20.09 -13.68
N PRO A 32 5.01 19.55 -12.99
CA PRO A 32 4.38 18.26 -13.34
C PRO A 32 3.91 18.16 -14.79
N SER A 33 3.36 19.25 -15.35
CA SER A 33 2.91 19.29 -16.75
C SER A 33 4.06 19.11 -17.76
N THR A 34 5.25 19.63 -17.44
CA THR A 34 6.47 19.45 -18.25
C THR A 34 6.97 18.02 -18.16
N VAL A 35 6.96 17.44 -16.96
CA VAL A 35 7.33 16.03 -16.73
C VAL A 35 6.42 15.09 -17.52
N ASP A 36 5.11 15.34 -17.49
CA ASP A 36 4.12 14.54 -18.19
C ASP A 36 4.27 14.59 -19.71
N ALA A 37 4.44 15.79 -20.26
CA ALA A 37 4.65 15.96 -21.70
C ALA A 37 5.93 15.27 -22.19
N ALA A 38 7.02 15.39 -21.42
CA ALA A 38 8.29 14.74 -21.71
C ALA A 38 8.18 13.20 -21.64
N ALA A 39 7.49 12.68 -20.63
CA ALA A 39 7.25 11.23 -20.48
C ALA A 39 6.39 10.67 -21.62
N GLN A 40 5.30 11.36 -22.01
CA GLN A 40 4.49 10.94 -23.16
C GLN A 40 5.30 10.93 -24.46
N LYS A 41 6.12 11.97 -24.67
CA LYS A 41 7.02 12.06 -25.83
C LYS A 41 8.02 10.91 -25.85
N PHE A 42 8.59 10.53 -24.70
CA PHE A 42 9.47 9.37 -24.57
C PHE A 42 8.76 8.06 -24.96
N PHE A 43 7.58 7.77 -24.40
CA PHE A 43 6.85 6.54 -24.70
C PHE A 43 6.46 6.43 -26.19
N ASN A 44 6.05 7.54 -26.78
CA ASN A 44 5.77 7.60 -28.22
C ASN A 44 7.01 7.31 -29.06
N LYS A 45 8.19 7.78 -28.67
CA LYS A 45 9.45 7.58 -29.41
C LYS A 45 9.93 6.14 -29.40
N ILE A 46 9.77 5.44 -28.28
CA ILE A 46 10.21 4.04 -28.16
C ILE A 46 9.16 3.04 -28.69
N GLY A 47 8.03 3.52 -29.21
CA GLY A 47 6.98 2.69 -29.80
C GLY A 47 6.09 1.99 -28.77
N SER A 48 6.06 2.45 -27.50
CA SER A 48 5.15 1.91 -26.50
C SER A 48 3.69 2.26 -26.83
N PRO A 49 2.72 1.42 -26.45
CA PRO A 49 1.31 1.74 -26.58
C PRO A 49 0.94 3.04 -25.86
N PRO A 50 -0.03 3.83 -26.37
CA PRO A 50 -0.48 5.06 -25.71
C PRO A 50 -0.93 4.86 -24.25
N SER A 51 -1.44 3.66 -23.92
CA SER A 51 -1.86 3.29 -22.56
C SER A 51 -0.72 3.16 -21.56
N SER A 52 0.52 2.98 -22.01
CA SER A 52 1.66 2.67 -21.13
C SER A 52 1.99 3.82 -20.17
N PHE A 53 1.88 5.07 -20.63
CA PHE A 53 2.07 6.24 -19.77
C PHE A 53 1.06 6.25 -18.61
N CYS A 54 -0.22 6.05 -18.93
CA CYS A 54 -1.27 6.06 -17.92
C CYS A 54 -1.15 4.88 -16.94
N LYS A 55 -0.73 3.70 -17.43
CA LYS A 55 -0.44 2.54 -16.57
C LYS A 55 0.76 2.76 -15.65
N MET A 56 1.80 3.45 -16.12
CA MET A 56 2.97 3.79 -15.30
C MET A 56 2.60 4.78 -14.20
N LYS A 57 1.80 5.81 -14.52
CA LYS A 57 1.24 6.72 -13.51
C LYS A 57 0.40 5.98 -12.48
N PHE A 58 -0.53 5.16 -12.96
CA PHE A 58 -1.38 4.35 -12.11
C PHE A 58 -0.56 3.46 -11.16
N LEU A 59 0.51 2.83 -11.68
CA LEU A 59 1.44 2.03 -10.88
C LEU A 59 2.10 2.85 -9.76
N ALA A 60 2.62 4.04 -10.08
CA ALA A 60 3.23 4.92 -9.09
C ALA A 60 2.23 5.32 -7.98
N ASP A 61 0.98 5.60 -8.35
CA ASP A 61 -0.08 5.92 -7.41
C ASP A 61 -0.40 4.73 -6.49
N ILE A 62 -0.66 3.54 -7.04
CA ILE A 62 -1.02 2.39 -6.21
C ILE A 62 0.12 1.97 -5.26
N SER A 63 1.37 2.10 -5.70
CA SER A 63 2.54 1.75 -4.89
C SER A 63 2.73 2.69 -3.69
N THR A 64 2.10 3.87 -3.68
CA THR A 64 2.07 4.77 -2.53
C THR A 64 0.77 4.66 -1.72
N GLN A 65 -0.38 4.53 -2.39
CA GLN A 65 -1.69 4.53 -1.74
C GLN A 65 -2.03 3.20 -1.05
N LEU A 66 -1.67 2.05 -1.64
CA LEU A 66 -2.02 0.74 -1.10
C LEU A 66 -1.31 0.40 0.21
N PRO A 67 -0.01 0.68 0.39
CA PRO A 67 0.64 0.49 1.70
C PRO A 67 -0.03 1.30 2.80
N ILE A 68 -0.40 2.55 2.50
CA ILE A 68 -1.10 3.43 3.43
C ILE A 68 -2.47 2.83 3.79
N TYR A 69 -3.28 2.48 2.80
CA TYR A 69 -4.59 1.84 3.01
C TYR A 69 -4.45 0.56 3.84
N LEU A 70 -3.55 -0.34 3.45
CA LEU A 70 -3.36 -1.62 4.12
C LEU A 70 -2.91 -1.43 5.56
N SER A 71 -1.97 -0.51 5.81
CA SER A 71 -1.47 -0.24 7.16
C SER A 71 -2.58 0.24 8.11
N PHE A 72 -3.52 1.06 7.62
CA PHE A 72 -4.69 1.46 8.40
C PHE A 72 -5.72 0.36 8.56
N GLY A 73 -5.98 -0.38 7.48
CA GLY A 73 -6.87 -1.54 7.49
C GLY A 73 -6.40 -2.55 8.53
N LEU A 74 -5.09 -2.80 8.61
CA LEU A 74 -4.46 -3.63 9.64
C LEU A 74 -4.63 -3.04 11.04
N TYR A 75 -4.42 -1.74 11.23
CA TYR A 75 -4.66 -1.10 12.53
C TYR A 75 -6.10 -1.33 13.03
N LYS A 76 -7.09 -1.15 12.16
CA LYS A 76 -8.50 -1.45 12.47
C LYS A 76 -8.75 -2.94 12.69
N PHE A 77 -8.09 -3.78 11.90
CA PHE A 77 -8.20 -5.24 12.00
C PHE A 77 -7.70 -5.76 13.36
N TYR A 78 -6.66 -5.15 13.93
CA TYR A 78 -6.21 -5.47 15.30
C TYR A 78 -7.34 -5.26 16.33
N PHE A 79 -8.10 -4.18 16.22
CA PHE A 79 -9.28 -3.95 17.07
C PHE A 79 -10.43 -4.91 16.76
N TYR A 80 -10.68 -5.22 15.48
CA TYR A 80 -11.67 -6.22 15.10
C TYR A 80 -11.41 -7.57 15.77
N GLN A 81 -10.15 -8.04 15.75
CA GLN A 81 -9.77 -9.34 16.29
C GLN A 81 -9.90 -9.43 17.82
N CYS A 82 -9.91 -8.30 18.52
CA CYS A 82 -9.96 -8.27 19.98
C CYS A 82 -11.33 -7.87 20.54
N LYS A 83 -12.32 -7.56 19.69
CA LYS A 83 -13.64 -7.05 20.10
C LYS A 83 -14.43 -7.99 21.01
N GLU A 84 -14.24 -9.29 20.87
CA GLU A 84 -14.95 -10.29 21.69
C GLU A 84 -14.19 -10.58 23.01
N ILE A 85 -12.85 -10.46 22.98
CA ILE A 85 -11.99 -10.68 24.16
C ILE A 85 -12.10 -9.50 25.13
N SER A 86 -12.41 -8.29 24.64
CA SER A 86 -12.63 -7.12 25.49
C SER A 86 -13.72 -7.30 26.54
N TYR A 87 -14.66 -8.22 26.33
CA TYR A 87 -15.72 -8.53 27.29
C TYR A 87 -15.26 -9.43 28.45
N LEU A 88 -14.22 -10.25 28.27
CA LEU A 88 -13.83 -11.30 29.22
C LEU A 88 -12.63 -10.94 30.10
N LYS A 89 -11.91 -9.84 29.80
CA LYS A 89 -10.68 -9.41 30.49
C LYS A 89 -9.58 -10.49 30.59
N ASP A 90 -9.56 -11.46 29.65
CA ASP A 90 -8.53 -12.49 29.60
C ASP A 90 -7.29 -11.97 28.85
N VAL A 91 -6.27 -11.56 29.61
CA VAL A 91 -5.02 -10.99 29.09
C VAL A 91 -4.19 -12.03 28.31
N ASN A 92 -4.27 -13.31 28.68
CA ASN A 92 -3.55 -14.36 27.97
C ASN A 92 -4.22 -14.66 26.63
N ALA A 93 -5.54 -14.73 26.60
CA ALA A 93 -6.31 -14.86 25.35
C ALA A 93 -6.04 -13.67 24.42
N LEU A 94 -5.98 -12.45 24.95
CA LEU A 94 -5.65 -11.26 24.17
C LEU A 94 -4.28 -11.38 23.51
N SER A 95 -3.25 -11.83 24.25
CA SER A 95 -1.89 -11.95 23.73
C SER A 95 -1.81 -12.98 22.60
N ILE A 96 -2.43 -14.16 22.80
CA ILE A 96 -2.52 -15.21 21.78
C ILE A 96 -3.23 -14.69 20.51
N GLN A 97 -4.30 -13.93 20.69
CA GLN A 97 -5.06 -13.37 19.58
C GLN A 97 -4.26 -12.31 18.81
N LEU A 98 -3.49 -11.47 19.51
CA LEU A 98 -2.61 -10.48 18.87
C LEU A 98 -1.47 -11.15 18.09
N ASP A 99 -0.94 -12.27 18.57
CA ASP A 99 0.07 -13.03 17.83
C ASP A 99 -0.51 -13.68 16.56
N LYS A 100 -1.74 -14.23 16.63
CA LYS A 100 -2.47 -14.69 15.43
C LYS A 100 -2.74 -13.55 14.46
N THR A 101 -3.14 -12.39 14.98
CA THR A 101 -3.40 -11.19 14.18
C THR A 101 -2.15 -10.74 13.44
N LYS A 102 -0.98 -10.75 14.11
CA LYS A 102 0.32 -10.46 13.49
C LYS A 102 0.64 -11.44 12.35
N GLN A 103 0.35 -12.72 12.50
CA GLN A 103 0.57 -13.72 11.44
C GLN A 103 -0.33 -13.46 10.21
N ILE A 104 -1.57 -13.01 10.41
CA ILE A 104 -2.46 -12.64 9.30
C ILE A 104 -1.95 -11.36 8.63
N ALA A 105 -1.52 -10.37 9.41
CA ALA A 105 -0.94 -9.13 8.90
C ALA A 105 0.31 -9.39 8.06
N ASP A 106 1.20 -10.26 8.54
CA ASP A 106 2.40 -10.72 7.83
C ASP A 106 2.07 -11.29 6.44
N LYS A 107 1.10 -12.21 6.39
CA LYS A 107 0.64 -12.82 5.14
C LYS A 107 0.00 -11.79 4.21
N ALA A 108 -0.86 -10.91 4.71
CA ALA A 108 -1.50 -9.87 3.90
C ALA A 108 -0.49 -8.91 3.27
N ILE A 109 0.57 -8.55 3.99
CA ILE A 109 1.66 -7.70 3.46
C ILE A 109 2.45 -8.44 2.39
N LYS A 110 2.82 -9.71 2.61
CA LYS A 110 3.49 -10.53 1.59
C LYS A 110 2.67 -10.67 0.32
N GLU A 111 1.40 -11.04 0.45
CA GLU A 111 0.46 -11.16 -0.66
C GLU A 111 0.37 -9.87 -1.48
N TYR A 112 0.25 -8.72 -0.79
CA TYR A 112 0.27 -7.41 -1.43
C TYR A 112 1.55 -7.20 -2.24
N GLN A 113 2.72 -7.48 -1.66
CA GLN A 113 4.00 -7.25 -2.32
C GLN A 113 4.30 -8.19 -3.48
N GLU A 114 3.93 -9.46 -3.35
CA GLU A 114 4.02 -10.40 -4.47
C GLU A 114 3.11 -9.96 -5.62
N CYS A 115 1.90 -9.52 -5.29
CA CYS A 115 0.96 -9.03 -6.29
C CYS A 115 1.41 -7.72 -6.95
N ILE A 116 1.93 -6.75 -6.17
CA ILE A 116 2.40 -5.50 -6.77
C ILE A 116 3.58 -5.76 -7.71
N LYS A 117 4.49 -6.69 -7.38
CA LYS A 117 5.57 -7.11 -8.29
C LYS A 117 5.04 -7.71 -9.59
N LEU A 118 3.98 -8.52 -9.54
CA LEU A 118 3.35 -9.07 -10.76
C LEU A 118 2.69 -7.98 -11.62
N VAL A 119 2.13 -6.95 -10.99
CA VAL A 119 1.58 -5.77 -11.67
C VAL A 119 2.69 -4.92 -12.29
N GLU A 120 3.75 -4.62 -11.53
CA GLU A 120 4.95 -3.92 -12.01
C GLU A 120 5.50 -4.60 -13.25
N THR A 121 5.72 -5.92 -13.18
CA THR A 121 6.16 -6.72 -14.32
C THR A 121 5.23 -6.57 -15.52
N GLY A 122 3.90 -6.64 -15.31
CA GLY A 122 2.93 -6.50 -16.40
C GLY A 122 3.03 -5.14 -17.10
N VAL A 123 3.17 -4.07 -16.32
CA VAL A 123 3.33 -2.69 -16.84
C VAL A 123 4.66 -2.55 -17.59
N TYR A 124 5.78 -3.03 -17.04
CA TYR A 124 7.08 -2.97 -17.71
C TYR A 124 7.12 -3.78 -19.00
N ARG A 125 6.46 -4.94 -19.05
CA ARG A 125 6.36 -5.75 -20.28
C ARG A 125 5.59 -5.04 -21.38
N GLU A 126 4.55 -4.27 -21.05
CA GLU A 126 3.83 -3.46 -22.02
C GLU A 126 4.68 -2.29 -22.52
N LEU A 127 5.36 -1.61 -21.59
CA LEU A 127 6.26 -0.49 -21.89
C LEU A 127 7.39 -0.93 -22.81
N LEU A 128 7.94 -2.12 -22.57
CA LEU A 128 9.07 -2.70 -23.29
C LEU A 128 8.63 -3.70 -24.37
N ASN A 129 7.42 -3.57 -24.90
CA ASN A 129 6.87 -4.50 -25.91
C ASN A 129 7.67 -4.57 -27.22
N PHE A 130 8.57 -3.61 -27.45
CA PHE A 130 9.53 -3.62 -28.56
C PHE A 130 10.64 -4.67 -28.40
N PHE A 131 10.86 -5.20 -27.20
CA PHE A 131 11.70 -6.38 -26.99
C PHE A 131 10.91 -7.67 -27.26
N PRO A 132 11.52 -8.64 -27.96
CA PRO A 132 10.99 -10.00 -28.07
C PRO A 132 10.56 -10.61 -26.72
N ALA A 133 9.41 -11.29 -26.74
CA ALA A 133 8.79 -11.89 -25.54
C ALA A 133 9.74 -12.82 -24.75
N PHE A 134 10.61 -13.57 -25.44
CA PHE A 134 11.57 -14.46 -24.75
C PHE A 134 12.59 -13.67 -23.91
N MET A 135 12.99 -12.46 -24.32
CA MET A 135 13.88 -11.63 -23.52
C MET A 135 13.13 -11.07 -22.31
N LEU A 136 11.89 -10.63 -22.51
CA LEU A 136 11.03 -10.19 -21.41
C LEU A 136 10.76 -11.33 -20.40
N ASP A 137 10.58 -12.57 -20.87
CA ASP A 137 10.48 -13.77 -20.02
C ASP A 137 11.77 -14.01 -19.22
N CYS A 138 12.94 -13.80 -19.83
CA CYS A 138 14.23 -13.94 -19.14
C CYS A 138 14.44 -12.84 -18.07
N PHE A 139 14.04 -11.60 -18.35
CA PHE A 139 14.24 -10.49 -17.42
C PHE A 139 13.22 -10.43 -16.28
N TYR A 140 11.96 -10.71 -16.59
CA TYR A 140 10.84 -10.48 -15.67
C TYR A 140 10.06 -11.73 -15.31
N GLY A 141 10.42 -12.88 -15.87
CA GLY A 141 9.66 -14.12 -15.71
C GLY A 141 8.42 -14.18 -16.60
N LYS A 142 7.70 -15.29 -16.45
CA LYS A 142 6.51 -15.63 -17.27
C LYS A 142 5.19 -15.25 -16.60
N GLU A 143 5.20 -15.03 -15.29
CA GLU A 143 4.00 -14.71 -14.52
C GLU A 143 3.90 -13.19 -14.33
N PHE A 144 2.77 -12.62 -14.71
CA PHE A 144 2.50 -11.19 -14.58
C PHE A 144 0.99 -10.93 -14.65
N VAL A 145 0.58 -9.76 -14.19
CA VAL A 145 -0.82 -9.31 -14.26
C VAL A 145 -0.91 -8.14 -15.21
N ASN A 146 -1.68 -8.31 -16.28
CA ASN A 146 -1.96 -7.20 -17.19
C ASN A 146 -3.15 -6.39 -16.66
N LEU A 147 -2.91 -5.12 -16.34
CA LEU A 147 -3.98 -4.20 -15.94
C LEU A 147 -4.89 -3.94 -17.14
N THR A 148 -6.14 -4.38 -17.04
CA THR A 148 -7.12 -4.25 -18.13
C THR A 148 -7.90 -2.94 -18.09
N THR A 149 -7.92 -2.29 -16.92
CA THR A 149 -8.55 -1.00 -16.69
C THR A 149 -7.50 -0.08 -16.08
N ILE A 150 -7.74 1.22 -16.05
CA ILE A 150 -6.98 2.19 -15.27
C ILE A 150 -7.97 3.23 -14.76
N ILE A 151 -7.72 3.77 -13.57
CA ILE A 151 -8.47 4.95 -13.12
C ILE A 151 -7.80 6.15 -13.79
N GLU A 152 -8.58 6.98 -14.48
CA GLU A 152 -8.06 8.21 -15.06
C GLU A 152 -7.54 9.13 -13.95
N ALA A 153 -6.36 9.73 -14.17
CA ALA A 153 -5.68 10.55 -13.17
C ALA A 153 -6.52 11.76 -12.70
N ASP A 154 -7.44 12.22 -13.56
CA ASP A 154 -8.29 13.38 -13.32
C ASP A 154 -9.37 13.13 -12.24
N LEU A 155 -9.59 11.87 -11.86
CA LEU A 155 -10.62 11.49 -10.89
C LEU A 155 -10.15 11.49 -9.43
N LEU A 156 -8.85 11.68 -9.17
CA LEU A 156 -8.24 11.68 -7.82
C LEU A 156 -8.85 10.62 -6.88
N PRO A 157 -8.84 9.32 -7.27
CA PRO A 157 -9.49 8.27 -6.50
C PRO A 157 -8.89 8.15 -5.09
N SER A 158 -9.77 7.86 -4.13
CA SER A 158 -9.40 7.61 -2.74
C SER A 158 -8.55 6.34 -2.60
N PRO A 159 -7.75 6.21 -1.51
CA PRO A 159 -6.99 4.98 -1.23
C PRO A 159 -7.87 3.72 -1.23
N LYS A 160 -9.14 3.85 -0.82
CA LYS A 160 -10.12 2.76 -0.83
C LYS A 160 -10.54 2.36 -2.25
N GLU A 161 -10.67 3.31 -3.16
CA GLU A 161 -10.97 3.03 -4.57
C GLU A 161 -9.80 2.32 -5.25
N TYR A 162 -8.56 2.75 -4.98
CA TYR A 162 -7.36 2.02 -5.41
C TYR A 162 -7.34 0.59 -4.86
N ALA A 163 -7.66 0.39 -3.58
CA ALA A 163 -7.71 -0.95 -2.98
C ALA A 163 -8.80 -1.83 -3.62
N ASN A 164 -10.00 -1.28 -3.85
CA ASN A 164 -11.07 -1.99 -4.57
C ASN A 164 -10.63 -2.40 -5.98
N TYR A 165 -9.97 -1.48 -6.67
CA TYR A 165 -9.48 -1.72 -8.00
C TYR A 165 -8.43 -2.83 -8.04
N PHE A 166 -7.42 -2.73 -7.17
CA PHE A 166 -6.37 -3.74 -7.01
C PHE A 166 -6.96 -5.12 -6.72
N LEU A 167 -7.91 -5.19 -5.79
CA LEU A 167 -8.64 -6.41 -5.46
C LEU A 167 -9.46 -6.97 -6.64
N ASN A 168 -9.95 -6.14 -7.56
CA ASN A 168 -10.75 -6.62 -8.69
C ASN A 168 -9.90 -7.14 -9.86
N GLN A 169 -8.70 -6.58 -10.05
CA GLN A 169 -7.80 -6.99 -11.14
C GLN A 169 -7.00 -8.26 -10.80
N LEU A 170 -6.84 -8.57 -9.51
CA LEU A 170 -5.94 -9.63 -9.07
C LEU A 170 -6.65 -10.96 -8.74
N PRO A 171 -6.01 -12.11 -9.06
CA PRO A 171 -6.56 -13.42 -8.72
C PRO A 171 -6.90 -13.53 -7.23
N LYS A 172 -8.12 -14.00 -6.92
CA LYS A 172 -8.57 -14.17 -5.53
C LYS A 172 -7.61 -15.02 -4.70
N THR A 173 -7.02 -16.04 -5.31
CA THR A 173 -6.10 -16.99 -4.68
C THR A 173 -4.76 -16.38 -4.26
N LYS A 174 -4.40 -15.18 -4.73
CA LYS A 174 -3.14 -14.50 -4.38
C LYS A 174 -3.29 -13.42 -3.31
N LEU A 175 -4.52 -13.13 -2.86
CA LEU A 175 -4.83 -12.03 -1.94
C LEU A 175 -5.82 -12.45 -0.84
N GLU A 176 -5.72 -13.68 -0.35
CA GLU A 176 -6.69 -14.21 0.62
C GLU A 176 -6.70 -13.39 1.92
N ASN A 177 -5.54 -13.18 2.53
CA ASN A 177 -5.42 -12.43 3.78
C ASN A 177 -5.63 -10.93 3.56
N PHE A 178 -5.17 -10.37 2.44
CA PHE A 178 -5.46 -8.98 2.10
C PHE A 178 -6.97 -8.74 1.98
N ARG A 179 -7.71 -9.65 1.33
CA ARG A 179 -9.18 -9.57 1.23
C ARG A 179 -9.84 -9.70 2.58
N LEU A 180 -9.40 -10.65 3.40
CA LEU A 180 -9.91 -10.81 4.76
C LEU A 180 -9.77 -9.51 5.57
N VAL A 181 -8.57 -8.91 5.57
CA VAL A 181 -8.31 -7.64 6.26
C VAL A 181 -9.21 -6.53 5.69
N SER A 182 -9.31 -6.43 4.36
CA SER A 182 -10.13 -5.42 3.68
C SER A 182 -11.63 -5.59 3.93
N GLU A 183 -12.11 -6.81 4.12
CA GLU A 183 -13.51 -7.07 4.49
C GLU A 183 -13.76 -6.67 5.95
N LYS A 184 -12.91 -7.14 6.86
CA LYS A 184 -13.09 -6.91 8.30
C LYS A 184 -12.87 -5.45 8.71
N GLU A 185 -11.94 -4.75 8.07
CA GLU A 185 -11.75 -3.32 8.34
C GLU A 185 -13.01 -2.52 8.01
N ARG A 186 -13.73 -2.86 6.92
CA ARG A 186 -14.95 -2.14 6.52
C ARG A 186 -16.06 -2.24 7.56
N ASN A 187 -16.06 -3.32 8.34
CA ASN A 187 -17.07 -3.57 9.35
C ASN A 187 -16.74 -2.89 10.69
N ILE A 188 -15.56 -2.29 10.85
CA ILE A 188 -15.18 -1.60 12.09
C ILE A 188 -14.97 -0.11 11.85
N GLY A 189 -15.58 0.71 12.70
CA GLY A 189 -15.23 2.10 12.89
C GLY A 189 -14.39 2.27 14.17
N LEU A 190 -13.40 3.14 14.12
CA LEU A 190 -12.68 3.61 15.32
C LEU A 190 -13.12 5.04 15.59
N THR A 191 -13.59 5.30 16.80
CA THR A 191 -13.97 6.64 17.25
C THR A 191 -12.72 7.41 17.70
N TYR A 192 -12.69 8.71 17.42
CA TYR A 192 -11.52 9.53 17.69
C TYR A 192 -11.23 9.67 19.19
N ASP A 193 -12.26 9.92 19.99
CA ASP A 193 -12.13 10.40 21.38
C ASP A 193 -12.74 9.46 22.44
N SER A 194 -13.26 8.30 22.05
CA SER A 194 -13.82 7.31 23.00
C SER A 194 -13.09 5.97 22.98
N TRP A 195 -13.22 5.22 24.08
CA TRP A 195 -12.73 3.83 24.18
C TRP A 195 -13.69 2.84 23.51
N THR A 196 -14.26 3.21 22.37
CA THR A 196 -15.28 2.41 21.71
C THR A 196 -14.90 2.08 20.27
N ILE A 197 -15.47 1.00 19.77
CA ILE A 197 -15.44 0.66 18.34
C ILE A 197 -16.87 0.52 17.85
N ILE A 198 -17.10 0.92 16.62
CA ILE A 198 -18.40 0.77 15.95
C ILE A 198 -18.33 -0.52 15.15
N ASP A 199 -19.06 -1.54 15.57
CA ASP A 199 -19.23 -2.79 14.84
C ASP A 199 -20.43 -2.67 13.90
N SER A 200 -20.15 -2.42 12.63
CA SER A 200 -21.17 -2.27 11.59
C SER A 200 -21.84 -3.60 11.24
N GLU A 201 -21.18 -4.73 11.49
CA GLU A 201 -21.72 -6.07 11.23
C GLU A 201 -22.81 -6.40 12.26
N GLN A 202 -22.55 -6.07 13.53
CA GLN A 202 -23.51 -6.25 14.62
C GLN A 202 -24.42 -5.03 14.84
N LYS A 203 -24.19 -3.93 14.11
CA LYS A 203 -24.85 -2.63 14.29
C LYS A 203 -24.79 -2.15 15.75
N SER A 204 -23.64 -2.33 16.38
CA SER A 204 -23.44 -2.07 17.80
C SER A 204 -22.21 -1.22 18.05
N GLU A 205 -22.21 -0.55 19.20
CA GLU A 205 -21.03 0.11 19.74
C GLU A 205 -20.46 -0.75 20.86
N ILE A 206 -19.18 -1.10 20.77
CA ILE A 206 -18.49 -1.96 21.72
C ILE A 206 -17.51 -1.10 22.51
N THR A 207 -17.73 -1.00 23.82
CA THR A 207 -16.76 -0.37 24.72
C THR A 207 -15.61 -1.32 25.01
N ILE A 208 -14.40 -0.89 24.71
CA ILE A 208 -13.16 -1.61 24.98
C ILE A 208 -12.57 -1.07 26.28
N PRO A 209 -12.23 -1.93 27.26
CA PRO A 209 -11.48 -1.51 28.44
C PRO A 209 -10.18 -0.78 28.04
N ALA A 210 -9.87 0.33 28.69
CA ALA A 210 -8.71 1.17 28.34
C ALA A 210 -7.38 0.38 28.31
N GLU A 211 -7.19 -0.55 29.25
CA GLU A 211 -6.02 -1.45 29.27
C GLU A 211 -5.89 -2.29 27.99
N ILE A 212 -7.01 -2.87 27.53
CA ILE A 212 -7.05 -3.70 26.32
C ILE A 212 -6.81 -2.81 25.10
N PHE A 213 -7.46 -1.63 25.04
CA PHE A 213 -7.23 -0.68 23.97
C PHE A 213 -5.75 -0.29 23.87
N ALA A 214 -5.12 0.07 24.99
CA ALA A 214 -3.71 0.44 25.05
C ALA A 214 -2.80 -0.69 24.56
N LYS A 215 -3.04 -1.93 25.00
CA LYS A 215 -2.29 -3.11 24.55
C LYS A 215 -2.43 -3.36 23.05
N VAL A 216 -3.66 -3.30 22.52
CA VAL A 216 -3.93 -3.48 21.09
C VAL A 216 -3.27 -2.36 20.27
N HIS A 217 -3.40 -1.11 20.71
CA HIS A 217 -2.77 0.06 20.10
C HIS A 217 -1.25 -0.11 20.04
N TYR A 218 -0.60 -0.40 21.17
CA TYR A 218 0.84 -0.59 21.24
C TYR A 218 1.32 -1.71 20.30
N ARG A 219 0.63 -2.86 20.30
CA ARG A 219 0.98 -3.97 19.42
C ARG A 219 0.80 -3.62 17.95
N ALA A 220 -0.30 -2.98 17.55
CA ALA A 220 -0.51 -2.56 16.17
C ALA A 220 0.53 -1.52 15.71
N MET A 221 0.84 -0.54 16.56
CA MET A 221 1.83 0.51 16.27
C MET A 221 3.26 -0.01 16.17
N LYS A 222 3.56 -1.17 16.78
CA LYS A 222 4.85 -1.83 16.67
C LYS A 222 4.89 -2.83 15.51
N ASP A 223 3.96 -3.77 15.49
CA ASP A 223 3.98 -4.90 14.57
C ASP A 223 3.83 -4.44 13.12
N ILE A 224 2.93 -3.50 12.82
CA ILE A 224 2.65 -3.09 11.42
C ILE A 224 3.87 -2.45 10.77
N PRO A 225 4.52 -1.41 11.35
CA PRO A 225 5.73 -0.86 10.76
C PRO A 225 6.87 -1.87 10.63
N ASP A 226 7.10 -2.70 11.65
CA ASP A 226 8.16 -3.70 11.64
C ASP A 226 7.95 -4.72 10.49
N LEU A 227 6.72 -5.17 10.27
CA LEU A 227 6.38 -6.07 9.17
C LEU A 227 6.58 -5.41 7.81
N PHE A 228 6.17 -4.16 7.62
CA PHE A 228 6.43 -3.45 6.35
C PHE A 228 7.93 -3.28 6.09
N ARG A 229 8.73 -2.93 7.11
CA ARG A 229 10.19 -2.82 6.97
C ARG A 229 10.83 -4.15 6.62
N GLN A 230 10.35 -5.25 7.19
CA GLN A 230 10.88 -6.60 6.94
C GLN A 230 10.87 -6.97 5.46
N TYR A 231 9.86 -6.52 4.72
CA TYR A 231 9.68 -6.92 3.33
C TYR A 231 9.84 -5.78 2.31
N ALA A 232 10.08 -4.55 2.74
CA ALA A 232 10.24 -3.44 1.82
C ALA A 232 11.61 -3.49 1.13
N ASP A 233 11.59 -3.55 -0.20
CA ASP A 233 12.79 -3.67 -1.04
C ASP A 233 13.64 -2.39 -1.06
N THR A 234 13.07 -1.22 -0.73
CA THR A 234 13.79 0.06 -0.75
C THR A 234 13.51 0.94 0.47
N PRO A 235 14.46 1.82 0.86
CA PRO A 235 14.30 2.75 1.98
C PRO A 235 13.12 3.72 1.84
N PHE A 236 12.71 4.05 0.61
CA PHE A 236 11.53 4.88 0.36
C PHE A 236 10.27 4.21 0.92
N TYR A 237 10.04 2.95 0.54
CA TYR A 237 8.87 2.20 1.00
C TYR A 237 8.94 1.84 2.48
N GLN A 238 10.15 1.62 3.02
CA GLN A 238 10.36 1.42 4.46
C GLN A 238 9.87 2.62 5.27
N ASN A 239 10.20 3.84 4.82
CA ASN A 239 9.84 5.06 5.53
C ASN A 239 8.41 5.56 5.26
N LEU A 240 7.76 5.10 4.18
CA LEU A 240 6.41 5.54 3.81
C LEU A 240 5.40 5.28 4.93
N VAL A 241 5.33 4.02 5.41
CA VAL A 241 4.38 3.62 6.47
C VAL A 241 4.75 4.26 7.80
N ASP A 242 6.05 4.31 8.14
CA ASP A 242 6.54 4.96 9.35
C ASP A 242 6.14 6.44 9.44
N ASN A 243 6.35 7.19 8.35
CA ASN A 243 6.00 8.60 8.27
C ASN A 243 4.48 8.79 8.33
N HIS A 244 3.73 7.91 7.67
CA HIS A 244 2.27 7.97 7.71
C HIS A 244 1.75 7.72 9.13
N PHE A 245 2.25 6.71 9.84
CA PHE A 245 1.87 6.39 11.23
C PHE A 245 2.19 7.52 12.22
N LYS A 246 3.24 8.31 11.97
CA LYS A 246 3.59 9.48 12.79
C LYS A 246 2.69 10.69 12.53
N THR A 247 2.23 10.86 11.29
CA THR A 247 1.58 12.09 10.85
C THR A 247 0.05 12.02 10.85
N TRP A 248 -0.54 10.82 10.83
CA TRP A 248 -1.98 10.66 10.76
C TRP A 248 -2.71 11.07 12.03
N GLU A 249 -3.72 11.93 11.87
CA GLU A 249 -4.44 12.54 12.98
C GLU A 249 -5.15 11.54 13.89
N ILE A 250 -5.82 10.53 13.34
CA ILE A 250 -6.51 9.51 14.17
C ILE A 250 -5.52 8.74 15.07
N LEU A 251 -4.33 8.41 14.54
CA LEU A 251 -3.30 7.72 15.32
C LEU A 251 -2.66 8.64 16.36
N LYS A 252 -2.48 9.93 16.05
CA LYS A 252 -2.02 10.93 17.03
C LYS A 252 -3.00 11.07 18.18
N ILE A 253 -4.30 11.13 17.90
CA ILE A 253 -5.33 11.24 18.94
C ILE A 253 -5.34 9.99 19.81
N HIS A 254 -5.36 8.80 19.21
CA HIS A 254 -5.30 7.54 19.96
C HIS A 254 -4.03 7.41 20.80
N ARG A 255 -2.87 7.85 20.27
CA ARG A 255 -1.61 7.85 21.01
C ARG A 255 -1.70 8.73 22.26
N LYS A 256 -2.13 9.99 22.11
CA LYS A 256 -2.34 10.91 23.24
C LYS A 256 -3.28 10.33 24.29
N ARG A 257 -4.33 9.64 23.85
CA ARG A 257 -5.30 9.00 24.73
C ARG A 257 -4.68 7.84 25.53
N VAL A 258 -3.87 7.00 24.88
CA VAL A 258 -3.13 5.92 25.54
C VAL A 258 -2.09 6.46 26.52
N GLU A 259 -1.32 7.47 26.11
CA GLU A 259 -0.34 8.15 26.97
C GLU A 259 -1.00 8.73 28.23
N ALA A 260 -2.16 9.38 28.10
CA ALA A 260 -2.90 9.89 29.24
C ALA A 260 -3.35 8.76 30.19
N TYR A 261 -3.84 7.63 29.67
CA TYR A 261 -4.22 6.49 30.50
C TYR A 261 -3.01 5.93 31.30
N GLU A 262 -1.85 5.78 30.67
CA GLU A 262 -0.64 5.24 31.31
C GLU A 262 -0.09 6.15 32.42
N GLN A 263 -0.20 7.47 32.24
CA GLN A 263 0.19 8.45 33.27
C GLN A 263 -0.67 8.33 34.53
N HIS A 264 -1.98 8.09 34.39
CA HIS A 264 -2.90 7.93 35.52
C HIS A 264 -2.77 6.56 36.22
N GLN A 265 -2.18 5.56 35.56
CA GLN A 265 -1.89 4.23 36.15
C GLN A 265 -0.57 4.23 36.96
N SER A 266 0.29 5.21 36.73
CA SER A 266 1.62 5.33 37.36
C SER A 266 1.60 6.12 38.69
N ILE A 267 0.42 6.54 39.14
CA ILE A 267 0.13 7.28 40.38
C ILE A 267 -0.64 6.35 41.33
#